data_AF-A0A9W4CG14-F1
#
_entry.id   AF-A0A9W4CG14-F1
#
_cell.length_a   1.000
_cell.length_b   1.000
_cell.length_c   1.000
_cell.angle_alpha   90.00
_cell.angle_beta   90.00
_cell.angle_gamma   90.00
#
_symmetry.space_group_name_H-M   'P 1'
#
loop_
_entity.id
_entity.type
_entity.pdbx_description
1 polymer ?
#
loop_
_entity_poly.entity_id
_entity_poly.type
_entity_poly.pdbx_seq_one_letter_code
_entity_poly.pdbx_strand_id
1 'polypeptide(L)'
;MSDAQQWPFPLPNTKDLVSLLNWLYLQGKRDFPYSYLYEANLTNAKLPSVNLSFSYLYKANLLGVDLMAANLGYSFFAYSYLGYANLTYAYLGYAYLAYSNLSHANLSFANLSHSDLSFADLSYADLTNADLSYADLSFVNLTGANLTNTKLTGVTIMGITLTNIQLVNTYFAQTQVIASGKFEVPANSEDGVALMNNSNRDASVNIMPSGSWKNGPNTASFSSAGDASYAKAGMKHPQNTAFSLLAINPITNIVQEIYTPTVIAIKPGESLIFRMNDAPGAYGNNVGSITVNWSEVGR
;
A
#
# COMPACT_ATOMS: atom_id res chain seq x y z
N MET A 1 -27.91 -4.26 -26.44
CA MET A 1 -28.81 -4.14 -25.28
C MET A 1 -29.69 -5.38 -25.25
N SER A 2 -29.30 -6.36 -24.43
CA SER A 2 -29.94 -7.65 -24.07
C SER A 2 -28.75 -8.59 -23.80
N ASP A 3 -28.40 -9.00 -22.58
CA ASP A 3 -29.22 -9.77 -21.65
C ASP A 3 -28.84 -9.44 -20.20
N ALA A 4 -29.59 -8.56 -19.55
CA ALA A 4 -29.64 -8.55 -18.09
C ALA A 4 -30.63 -9.64 -17.68
N GLN A 5 -30.11 -10.78 -17.23
CA GLN A 5 -30.90 -11.86 -16.68
C GLN A 5 -31.63 -11.32 -15.43
N GLN A 6 -32.90 -10.90 -15.61
CA GLN A 6 -33.77 -10.51 -14.51
C GLN A 6 -34.02 -11.75 -13.64
N TRP A 7 -33.61 -11.66 -12.37
CA TRP A 7 -33.95 -12.65 -11.35
C TRP A 7 -35.48 -12.78 -11.23
N PRO A 8 -36.08 -13.98 -11.27
CA PRO A 8 -37.53 -14.15 -11.39
C PRO A 8 -38.31 -14.06 -10.06
N PHE A 9 -37.73 -13.51 -8.99
CA PHE A 9 -38.43 -13.37 -7.71
C PHE A 9 -38.14 -12.02 -7.04
N PRO A 10 -39.11 -11.42 -6.32
CA PRO A 10 -38.82 -10.28 -5.45
C PRO A 10 -37.70 -10.68 -4.49
N LEU A 11 -36.67 -9.82 -4.39
CA LEU A 11 -35.48 -10.08 -3.58
C LEU A 11 -35.90 -10.46 -2.16
N PRO A 12 -35.52 -11.64 -1.65
CA PRO A 12 -35.63 -11.94 -0.23
C PRO A 12 -34.93 -10.83 0.56
N ASN A 13 -35.38 -10.58 1.79
CA ASN A 13 -34.62 -9.74 2.70
C ASN A 13 -33.16 -10.27 2.78
N THR A 14 -32.20 -9.40 3.09
CA THR A 14 -30.76 -9.73 3.04
C THR A 14 -30.36 -10.88 3.98
N LYS A 15 -31.15 -11.15 5.04
CA LYS A 15 -30.95 -12.30 5.95
C LYS A 15 -31.23 -13.64 5.28
N ASP A 16 -32.25 -13.70 4.43
CA ASP A 16 -32.61 -14.93 3.72
C ASP A 16 -31.54 -15.29 2.68
N LEU A 17 -30.91 -14.28 2.05
CA LEU A 17 -29.82 -14.48 1.10
C LEU A 17 -28.54 -15.00 1.75
N VAL A 18 -28.16 -14.49 2.93
CA VAL A 18 -26.99 -14.99 3.68
C VAL A 18 -27.21 -16.44 4.13
N SER A 19 -28.41 -16.75 4.62
CA SER A 19 -28.75 -18.11 5.07
C SER A 19 -28.72 -19.09 3.90
N LEU A 20 -29.24 -18.68 2.74
CA LEU A 20 -29.20 -19.45 1.51
C LEU A 20 -27.76 -19.64 0.99
N LEU A 21 -26.94 -18.59 1.00
CA LEU A 21 -25.52 -18.67 0.63
C LEU A 21 -24.80 -19.71 1.49
N ASN A 22 -24.93 -19.62 2.81
CA ASN A 22 -24.30 -20.54 3.74
C ASN A 22 -24.80 -21.97 3.54
N TRP A 23 -26.10 -22.16 3.36
CA TRP A 23 -26.67 -23.49 3.11
C TRP A 23 -26.13 -24.11 1.81
N LEU A 24 -26.16 -23.36 0.70
CA LEU A 24 -25.61 -23.80 -0.59
C LEU A 24 -24.10 -24.09 -0.49
N TYR A 25 -23.36 -23.27 0.27
CA TYR A 25 -21.94 -23.49 0.51
C TYR A 25 -21.68 -24.81 1.25
N LEU A 26 -22.48 -25.12 2.27
CA LEU A 26 -22.41 -26.40 2.98
C LEU A 26 -22.76 -27.59 2.09
N GLN A 27 -23.58 -27.40 1.05
CA GLN A 27 -23.83 -28.42 0.01
C GLN A 27 -22.68 -28.56 -1.00
N GLY A 28 -21.57 -27.83 -0.83
CA GLY A 28 -20.42 -27.89 -1.73
C GLY A 28 -20.46 -26.90 -2.88
N LYS A 29 -21.52 -26.09 -3.02
CA LYS A 29 -21.54 -25.01 -4.02
C LYS A 29 -20.50 -23.95 -3.64
N ARG A 30 -19.71 -23.50 -4.61
CA ARG A 30 -18.72 -22.44 -4.43
C ARG A 30 -18.96 -21.22 -5.30
N ASP A 31 -19.78 -21.38 -6.35
CA ASP A 31 -19.96 -20.37 -7.38
C ASP A 31 -21.21 -19.50 -7.13
N PHE A 32 -20.98 -18.24 -6.76
CA PHE A 32 -22.00 -17.25 -6.41
C PHE A 32 -21.68 -15.86 -7.02
N PRO A 33 -21.37 -15.76 -8.32
CA PRO A 33 -21.06 -14.48 -8.94
C PRO A 33 -22.32 -13.59 -8.99
N TYR A 34 -22.13 -12.28 -9.08
CA TYR A 34 -23.23 -11.30 -9.16
C TYR A 34 -24.21 -11.34 -7.97
N SER A 35 -23.78 -11.85 -6.81
CA SER A 35 -24.63 -11.94 -5.63
C SER A 35 -24.93 -10.56 -5.06
N TYR A 36 -26.16 -10.37 -4.59
CA TYR A 36 -26.57 -9.14 -3.93
C TYR A 36 -26.54 -9.32 -2.41
N LEU A 37 -25.43 -8.90 -1.80
CA LEU A 37 -25.12 -9.03 -0.37
C LEU A 37 -25.01 -7.64 0.30
N TYR A 38 -25.80 -6.68 -0.18
CA TYR A 38 -25.91 -5.33 0.38
C TYR A 38 -26.24 -5.42 1.89
N GLU A 39 -25.43 -4.78 2.73
CA GLU A 39 -25.57 -4.80 4.21
C GLU A 39 -25.69 -6.22 4.82
N ALA A 40 -25.22 -7.24 4.11
CA ALA A 40 -25.23 -8.62 4.60
C ALA A 40 -24.32 -8.76 5.84
N ASN A 41 -24.72 -9.59 6.79
CA ASN A 41 -23.87 -9.95 7.93
C ASN A 41 -23.25 -11.34 7.72
N LEU A 42 -21.96 -11.34 7.41
CA LEU A 42 -21.08 -12.49 7.19
C LEU A 42 -19.97 -12.56 8.24
N THR A 43 -20.18 -11.93 9.40
CA THR A 43 -19.21 -11.92 10.51
C THR A 43 -18.77 -13.35 10.84
N ASN A 44 -17.46 -13.60 10.83
CA ASN A 44 -16.84 -14.91 11.08
C ASN A 44 -17.33 -16.06 10.18
N ALA A 45 -17.99 -15.78 9.05
CA ALA A 45 -18.41 -16.82 8.11
C ALA A 45 -17.17 -17.51 7.51
N LYS A 46 -17.28 -18.81 7.27
CA LYS A 46 -16.20 -19.62 6.68
C LYS A 46 -16.53 -19.95 5.25
N LEU A 47 -15.97 -19.19 4.32
CA LEU A 47 -16.23 -19.27 2.90
C LEU A 47 -14.92 -19.37 2.07
N PRO A 48 -13.95 -20.23 2.44
CA PRO A 48 -12.73 -20.37 1.65
C PRO A 48 -13.06 -20.83 0.23
N SER A 49 -12.31 -20.32 -0.74
CA SER A 49 -12.44 -20.61 -2.17
C SER A 49 -13.84 -20.34 -2.76
N VAL A 50 -14.65 -19.49 -2.11
CA VAL A 50 -15.91 -19.03 -2.67
C VAL A 50 -15.64 -18.12 -3.86
N ASN A 51 -16.46 -18.23 -4.90
CA ASN A 51 -16.52 -17.24 -5.97
C ASN A 51 -17.68 -16.28 -5.71
N LEU A 52 -17.34 -15.03 -5.38
CA LEU A 52 -18.25 -13.88 -5.27
C LEU A 52 -17.87 -12.79 -6.27
N SER A 53 -17.20 -13.12 -7.39
CA SER A 53 -16.86 -12.14 -8.42
C SER A 53 -18.08 -11.34 -8.87
N PHE A 54 -17.91 -10.05 -9.16
CA PHE A 54 -18.97 -9.12 -9.56
C PHE A 54 -20.11 -8.93 -8.54
N SER A 55 -19.97 -9.42 -7.32
CA SER A 55 -21.03 -9.32 -6.30
C SER A 55 -21.07 -7.92 -5.66
N TYR A 56 -22.24 -7.55 -5.16
CA TYR A 56 -22.49 -6.31 -4.42
C TYR A 56 -22.44 -6.59 -2.91
N LEU A 57 -21.35 -6.21 -2.26
CA LEU A 57 -21.12 -6.33 -0.81
C LEU A 57 -21.05 -4.94 -0.13
N TYR A 58 -21.70 -3.94 -0.72
CA TYR A 58 -21.73 -2.58 -0.20
C TYR A 58 -22.26 -2.58 1.26
N LYS A 59 -21.52 -1.94 2.17
CA LYS A 59 -21.79 -1.92 3.63
C LYS A 59 -21.95 -3.29 4.30
N ALA A 60 -21.54 -4.38 3.68
CA ALA A 60 -21.60 -5.70 4.31
C ALA A 60 -20.67 -5.75 5.53
N ASN A 61 -21.09 -6.49 6.56
CA ASN A 61 -20.26 -6.80 7.71
C ASN A 61 -19.59 -8.17 7.51
N LEU A 62 -18.29 -8.15 7.27
CA LEU A 62 -17.42 -9.29 7.00
C LEU A 62 -16.31 -9.40 8.06
N LEU A 63 -16.53 -8.85 9.26
CA LEU A 63 -15.55 -8.87 10.33
C LEU A 63 -15.11 -10.31 10.64
N GLY A 64 -13.81 -10.59 10.59
CA GLY A 64 -13.24 -11.91 10.86
C GLY A 64 -13.64 -13.01 9.87
N VAL A 65 -14.21 -12.67 8.71
CA VAL A 65 -14.60 -13.67 7.70
C VAL A 65 -13.38 -14.45 7.19
N ASP A 66 -13.55 -15.73 6.91
CA ASP A 66 -12.55 -16.54 6.21
C ASP A 66 -12.91 -16.65 4.72
N LEU A 67 -12.19 -15.88 3.91
CA LEU A 67 -12.29 -15.80 2.45
C LEU A 67 -10.95 -16.23 1.79
N MET A 68 -10.20 -17.12 2.45
CA MET A 68 -8.95 -17.66 1.90
C MET A 68 -9.15 -18.19 0.48
N ALA A 69 -8.30 -17.75 -0.45
CA ALA A 69 -8.36 -18.12 -1.87
C ALA A 69 -9.72 -17.85 -2.56
N ALA A 70 -10.54 -16.95 -2.02
CA ALA A 70 -11.80 -16.56 -2.66
C ALA A 70 -11.55 -15.77 -3.94
N ASN A 71 -12.45 -15.93 -4.92
CA ASN A 71 -12.53 -15.04 -6.06
C ASN A 71 -13.52 -13.91 -5.75
N LEU A 72 -13.00 -12.70 -5.61
CA LEU A 72 -13.70 -11.47 -5.26
C LEU A 72 -13.51 -10.40 -6.37
N GLY A 73 -13.03 -10.78 -7.56
CA GLY A 73 -12.73 -9.84 -8.62
C GLY A 73 -13.95 -9.02 -9.05
N TYR A 74 -13.74 -7.75 -9.38
CA TYR A 74 -14.78 -6.82 -9.84
C TYR A 74 -15.96 -6.61 -8.88
N SER A 75 -15.84 -7.04 -7.62
CA SER A 75 -16.91 -6.90 -6.62
C SER A 75 -16.95 -5.50 -6.00
N PHE A 76 -18.09 -5.14 -5.42
CA PHE A 76 -18.34 -3.83 -4.81
C PHE A 76 -18.37 -3.94 -3.29
N PHE A 77 -17.29 -3.56 -2.62
CA PHE A 77 -17.10 -3.60 -1.17
C PHE A 77 -17.14 -2.22 -0.51
N ALA A 78 -17.47 -1.14 -1.23
CA ALA A 78 -17.41 0.20 -0.66
C ALA A 78 -18.18 0.29 0.68
N TYR A 79 -17.54 0.93 1.68
CA TYR A 79 -18.03 1.05 3.06
C TYR A 79 -18.26 -0.26 3.84
N SER A 80 -17.73 -1.40 3.39
CA SER A 80 -17.83 -2.67 4.11
C SER A 80 -16.83 -2.80 5.27
N TYR A 81 -17.09 -3.75 6.18
CA TYR A 81 -16.26 -4.04 7.35
C TYR A 81 -15.56 -5.40 7.19
N LEU A 82 -14.28 -5.41 6.81
CA LEU A 82 -13.42 -6.60 6.65
C LEU A 82 -12.32 -6.68 7.71
N GLY A 83 -12.46 -5.99 8.85
CA GLY A 83 -11.46 -6.04 9.91
C GLY A 83 -11.19 -7.49 10.34
N TYR A 84 -9.91 -7.84 10.55
CA TYR A 84 -9.47 -9.21 10.89
C TYR A 84 -9.85 -10.31 9.87
N ALA A 85 -10.31 -9.97 8.66
CA ALA A 85 -10.65 -10.97 7.65
C ALA A 85 -9.41 -11.76 7.20
N ASN A 86 -9.59 -13.06 6.93
CA ASN A 86 -8.59 -13.87 6.24
C ASN A 86 -8.86 -13.83 4.73
N LEU A 87 -8.02 -13.10 4.01
CA LEU A 87 -8.03 -12.92 2.56
C LEU A 87 -6.75 -13.46 1.92
N THR A 88 -6.03 -14.36 2.61
CA THR A 88 -4.80 -14.99 2.11
C THR A 88 -5.08 -15.64 0.74
N TYR A 89 -4.23 -15.38 -0.26
CA TYR A 89 -4.38 -15.85 -1.64
C TYR A 89 -5.68 -15.41 -2.37
N ALA A 90 -6.46 -14.48 -1.83
CA ALA A 90 -7.69 -14.04 -2.48
C ALA A 90 -7.42 -13.25 -3.77
N TYR A 91 -8.31 -13.36 -4.75
CA TYR A 91 -8.31 -12.53 -5.95
C TYR A 91 -9.31 -11.38 -5.79
N LEU A 92 -8.79 -10.17 -5.57
CA LEU A 92 -9.51 -8.90 -5.42
C LEU A 92 -9.24 -7.94 -6.61
N GLY A 93 -8.77 -8.47 -7.74
CA GLY A 93 -8.46 -7.66 -8.92
C GLY A 93 -9.68 -6.84 -9.37
N TYR A 94 -9.48 -5.55 -9.62
CA TYR A 94 -10.55 -4.60 -9.98
C TYR A 94 -11.68 -4.45 -8.96
N ALA A 95 -11.51 -4.90 -7.71
CA ALA A 95 -12.53 -4.71 -6.67
C ALA A 95 -12.63 -3.24 -6.24
N TYR A 96 -13.84 -2.81 -5.88
CA TYR A 96 -14.13 -1.48 -5.36
C TYR A 96 -14.19 -1.51 -3.83
N LEU A 97 -13.09 -1.21 -3.16
CA LEU A 97 -12.91 -1.27 -1.70
C LEU A 97 -12.87 0.12 -1.06
N ALA A 98 -13.23 1.18 -1.79
CA ALA A 98 -13.20 2.54 -1.27
C ALA A 98 -13.96 2.70 0.07
N TYR A 99 -13.37 3.40 1.02
CA TYR A 99 -13.90 3.60 2.39
C TYR A 99 -14.14 2.34 3.22
N SER A 100 -13.67 1.16 2.79
CA SER A 100 -13.83 -0.06 3.57
C SER A 100 -12.82 -0.15 4.72
N ASN A 101 -13.17 -0.87 5.77
CA ASN A 101 -12.27 -1.17 6.88
C ASN A 101 -11.66 -2.56 6.70
N LEU A 102 -10.37 -2.63 6.38
CA LEU A 102 -9.55 -3.85 6.30
C LEU A 102 -8.49 -3.90 7.41
N SER A 103 -8.68 -3.16 8.52
CA SER A 103 -7.72 -3.12 9.62
C SER A 103 -7.45 -4.53 10.16
N HIS A 104 -6.19 -4.86 10.42
CA HIS A 104 -5.74 -6.18 10.87
C HIS A 104 -6.09 -7.36 9.92
N ALA A 105 -6.54 -7.12 8.69
CA ALA A 105 -6.82 -8.20 7.74
C ALA A 105 -5.53 -8.90 7.29
N ASN A 106 -5.61 -10.20 7.04
CA ASN A 106 -4.54 -10.95 6.39
C ASN A 106 -4.79 -11.01 4.89
N LEU A 107 -4.04 -10.21 4.13
CA LEU A 107 -4.04 -10.10 2.68
C LEU A 107 -2.76 -10.69 2.07
N SER A 108 -2.02 -11.53 2.81
CA SER A 108 -0.78 -12.10 2.31
C SER A 108 -1.04 -12.93 1.03
N PHE A 109 -0.17 -12.74 0.03
CA PHE A 109 -0.29 -13.33 -1.31
C PHE A 109 -1.59 -12.96 -2.08
N ALA A 110 -2.39 -12.00 -1.61
CA ALA A 110 -3.60 -11.59 -2.32
C ALA A 110 -3.27 -10.78 -3.58
N ASN A 111 -4.12 -10.88 -4.60
CA ASN A 111 -4.04 -10.03 -5.79
C ASN A 111 -5.09 -8.93 -5.68
N LEU A 112 -4.64 -7.70 -5.46
CA LEU A 112 -5.42 -6.46 -5.43
C LEU A 112 -5.11 -5.56 -6.63
N SER A 113 -4.56 -6.11 -7.72
CA SER A 113 -4.20 -5.31 -8.89
C SER A 113 -5.42 -4.57 -9.46
N HIS A 114 -5.23 -3.31 -9.83
CA HIS A 114 -6.29 -2.42 -10.32
C HIS A 114 -7.46 -2.18 -9.36
N SER A 115 -7.36 -2.54 -8.07
CA SER A 115 -8.43 -2.27 -7.11
C SER A 115 -8.49 -0.79 -6.71
N ASP A 116 -9.68 -0.31 -6.37
CA ASP A 116 -9.86 1.00 -5.73
C ASP A 116 -9.90 0.83 -4.21
N LEU A 117 -8.83 1.23 -3.52
CA LEU A 117 -8.69 1.22 -2.06
C LEU A 117 -8.73 2.64 -1.48
N SER A 118 -9.24 3.61 -2.25
CA SER A 118 -9.23 5.00 -1.82
C SER A 118 -9.97 5.18 -0.49
N PHE A 119 -9.37 5.90 0.45
CA PHE A 119 -9.89 6.12 1.81
C PHE A 119 -10.10 4.84 2.65
N ALA A 120 -9.59 3.68 2.23
CA ALA A 120 -9.71 2.45 3.02
C ALA A 120 -8.80 2.50 4.26
N ASP A 121 -9.17 1.74 5.29
CA ASP A 121 -8.32 1.51 6.46
C ASP A 121 -7.64 0.14 6.36
N LEU A 122 -6.35 0.11 6.07
CA LEU A 122 -5.49 -1.07 6.05
C LEU A 122 -4.51 -1.06 7.24
N SER A 123 -4.81 -0.34 8.31
CA SER A 123 -3.92 -0.28 9.47
C SER A 123 -3.67 -1.67 10.05
N TYR A 124 -2.40 -1.98 10.33
CA TYR A 124 -1.93 -3.27 10.83
C TYR A 124 -2.29 -4.49 9.96
N ALA A 125 -2.67 -4.28 8.69
CA ALA A 125 -2.91 -5.38 7.76
C ALA A 125 -1.61 -6.07 7.34
N ASP A 126 -1.68 -7.37 7.08
CA ASP A 126 -0.58 -8.14 6.48
C ASP A 126 -0.76 -8.21 4.97
N LEU A 127 0.08 -7.51 4.21
CA LEU A 127 0.10 -7.47 2.75
C LEU A 127 1.33 -8.19 2.18
N THR A 128 1.97 -9.06 2.98
CA THR A 128 3.20 -9.75 2.59
C THR A 128 3.02 -10.54 1.28
N ASN A 129 3.89 -10.32 0.30
CA ASN A 129 3.82 -10.87 -1.06
C ASN A 129 2.52 -10.53 -1.86
N ALA A 130 1.74 -9.55 -1.43
CA ALA A 130 0.54 -9.14 -2.17
C ALA A 130 0.91 -8.39 -3.47
N ASP A 131 -0.02 -8.39 -4.42
CA ASP A 131 0.08 -7.61 -5.65
C ASP A 131 -0.93 -6.47 -5.64
N LEU A 132 -0.46 -5.24 -5.45
CA LEU A 132 -1.25 -4.00 -5.48
C LEU A 132 -1.01 -3.22 -6.78
N SER A 133 -0.46 -3.85 -7.82
CA SER A 133 -0.09 -3.12 -9.05
C SER A 133 -1.29 -2.38 -9.64
N TYR A 134 -1.12 -1.10 -9.93
CA TYR A 134 -2.13 -0.18 -10.48
C TYR A 134 -3.36 0.04 -9.57
N ALA A 135 -3.28 -0.31 -8.28
CA ALA A 135 -4.32 0.04 -7.32
C ALA A 135 -4.32 1.56 -7.03
N ASP A 136 -5.49 2.09 -6.68
CA ASP A 136 -5.61 3.44 -6.11
C ASP A 136 -5.52 3.36 -4.58
N LEU A 137 -4.42 3.90 -4.02
CA LEU A 137 -4.17 3.98 -2.57
C LEU A 137 -4.37 5.41 -2.03
N SER A 138 -5.11 6.25 -2.72
CA SER A 138 -5.37 7.63 -2.29
C SER A 138 -6.08 7.66 -0.93
N PHE A 139 -5.49 8.35 0.04
CA PHE A 139 -5.95 8.55 1.42
C PHE A 139 -6.10 7.28 2.24
N VAL A 140 -5.44 6.19 1.82
CA VAL A 140 -5.45 4.94 2.58
C VAL A 140 -4.67 5.09 3.90
N ASN A 141 -5.14 4.44 4.95
CA ASN A 141 -4.38 4.31 6.19
C ASN A 141 -3.59 2.99 6.16
N LEU A 142 -2.26 3.04 6.10
CA LEU A 142 -1.37 1.87 6.18
C LEU A 142 -0.55 1.86 7.47
N THR A 143 -1.02 2.55 8.52
CA THR A 143 -0.32 2.59 9.81
C THR A 143 -0.05 1.18 10.32
N GLY A 144 1.22 0.82 10.53
CA GLY A 144 1.60 -0.50 11.05
C GLY A 144 1.44 -1.68 10.07
N ALA A 145 1.07 -1.44 8.81
CA ALA A 145 0.89 -2.50 7.83
C ALA A 145 2.22 -3.16 7.43
N ASN A 146 2.17 -4.44 7.05
CA ASN A 146 3.33 -5.17 6.55
C ASN A 146 3.26 -5.33 5.03
N LEU A 147 4.10 -4.62 4.29
CA LEU A 147 4.20 -4.66 2.82
C LEU A 147 5.44 -5.43 2.33
N THR A 148 5.96 -6.37 3.13
CA THR A 148 7.15 -7.14 2.76
C THR A 148 6.93 -7.89 1.44
N ASN A 149 7.82 -7.72 0.46
CA ASN A 149 7.71 -8.28 -0.89
C ASN A 149 6.44 -7.87 -1.67
N THR A 150 5.72 -6.82 -1.26
CA THR A 150 4.51 -6.36 -1.97
C THR A 150 4.88 -5.65 -3.27
N LYS A 151 4.08 -5.84 -4.32
CA LYS A 151 4.21 -5.09 -5.58
C LYS A 151 3.30 -3.86 -5.55
N LEU A 152 3.87 -2.68 -5.70
CA LEU A 152 3.18 -1.39 -5.76
C LEU A 152 3.36 -0.71 -7.14
N THR A 153 3.56 -1.51 -8.18
CA THR A 153 3.83 -1.00 -9.53
C THR A 153 2.67 -0.15 -10.04
N GLY A 154 2.91 1.08 -10.47
CA GLY A 154 1.86 1.92 -11.07
C GLY A 154 0.77 2.40 -10.11
N VAL A 155 0.98 2.28 -8.79
CA VAL A 155 0.02 2.73 -7.78
C VAL A 155 -0.05 4.26 -7.72
N THR A 156 -1.26 4.78 -7.54
CA THR A 156 -1.50 6.19 -7.17
C THR A 156 -1.52 6.33 -5.65
N ILE A 157 -0.66 7.18 -5.11
CA ILE A 157 -0.53 7.43 -3.68
C ILE A 157 -0.74 8.92 -3.43
N MET A 158 -1.89 9.31 -2.89
CA MET A 158 -2.17 10.68 -2.45
C MET A 158 -2.58 10.67 -0.98
N GLY A 159 -2.06 11.57 -0.12
CA GLY A 159 -2.54 11.71 1.27
C GLY A 159 -2.48 10.44 2.15
N ILE A 160 -1.56 9.51 1.85
CA ILE A 160 -1.40 8.24 2.57
C ILE A 160 -0.80 8.44 3.96
N THR A 161 -1.23 7.64 4.95
CA THR A 161 -0.56 7.58 6.27
C THR A 161 0.32 6.33 6.36
N LEU A 162 1.63 6.51 6.48
CA LEU A 162 2.66 5.45 6.43
C LEU A 162 3.42 5.24 7.74
N THR A 163 2.81 5.58 8.87
CA THR A 163 3.47 5.46 10.18
C THR A 163 3.72 3.99 10.55
N ASN A 164 4.95 3.62 10.94
CA ASN A 164 5.34 2.26 11.37
C ASN A 164 5.11 1.14 10.32
N ILE A 165 5.16 1.47 9.03
CA ILE A 165 4.98 0.50 7.95
C ILE A 165 6.24 -0.35 7.71
N GLN A 166 6.12 -1.63 7.36
CA GLN A 166 7.25 -2.48 6.96
C GLN A 166 7.35 -2.58 5.44
N LEU A 167 8.49 -2.21 4.84
CA LEU A 167 8.69 -2.11 3.38
C LEU A 167 9.81 -3.01 2.82
N VAL A 168 10.18 -4.08 3.52
CA VAL A 168 11.31 -4.93 3.10
C VAL A 168 11.01 -5.55 1.73
N ASN A 169 11.89 -5.33 0.74
CA ASN A 169 11.75 -5.82 -0.64
C ASN A 169 10.44 -5.39 -1.35
N THR A 170 9.84 -4.26 -0.98
CA THR A 170 8.66 -3.73 -1.68
C THR A 170 9.05 -3.12 -3.03
N TYR A 171 8.30 -3.43 -4.09
CA TYR A 171 8.59 -3.00 -5.46
C TYR A 171 7.75 -1.76 -5.86
N PHE A 172 8.39 -0.63 -6.19
CA PHE A 172 7.73 0.67 -6.44
C PHE A 172 7.82 1.17 -7.91
N ALA A 173 7.94 0.27 -8.88
CA ALA A 173 8.09 0.67 -10.28
C ALA A 173 6.89 1.53 -10.77
N GLN A 174 7.11 2.70 -11.36
CA GLN A 174 6.04 3.56 -11.88
C GLN A 174 5.02 4.06 -10.83
N THR A 175 5.32 3.98 -9.53
CA THR A 175 4.44 4.53 -8.48
C THR A 175 4.42 6.06 -8.54
N GLN A 176 3.22 6.65 -8.41
CA GLN A 176 3.02 8.10 -8.36
C GLN A 176 2.67 8.53 -6.93
N VAL A 177 3.58 9.24 -6.26
CA VAL A 177 3.35 9.75 -4.89
C VAL A 177 3.14 11.27 -4.92
N ILE A 178 1.97 11.70 -4.44
CA ILE A 178 1.54 13.09 -4.25
C ILE A 178 1.06 13.24 -2.79
N ALA A 179 1.99 13.24 -1.84
CA ALA A 179 1.63 13.29 -0.42
C ALA A 179 2.66 14.02 0.43
N SER A 180 2.20 14.59 1.54
CA SER A 180 3.03 14.89 2.71
C SER A 180 2.96 13.70 3.68
N GLY A 181 4.11 13.25 4.19
CA GLY A 181 4.17 12.07 5.05
C GLY A 181 5.59 11.55 5.25
N LYS A 182 5.77 10.67 6.24
CA LYS A 182 7.04 9.96 6.47
C LYS A 182 7.04 8.68 5.64
N PHE A 183 7.99 8.58 4.70
CA PHE A 183 8.27 7.38 3.92
C PHE A 183 9.50 6.71 4.49
N GLU A 184 9.54 5.39 4.47
CA GLU A 184 10.79 4.65 4.62
C GLU A 184 11.31 4.29 3.22
N VAL A 185 12.59 4.57 2.98
CA VAL A 185 13.31 4.20 1.76
C VAL A 185 14.00 2.88 2.09
N PRO A 186 13.51 1.74 1.55
CA PRO A 186 14.02 0.43 1.91
C PRO A 186 15.45 0.21 1.39
N ALA A 187 16.23 -0.51 2.19
CA ALA A 187 17.56 -0.99 1.83
C ALA A 187 17.51 -1.78 0.52
N ASN A 188 18.50 -1.60 -0.35
CA ASN A 188 18.66 -2.38 -1.59
C ASN A 188 17.49 -2.31 -2.61
N SER A 189 16.65 -1.27 -2.59
CA SER A 189 15.69 -1.07 -3.68
C SER A 189 16.42 -0.57 -4.95
N GLU A 190 16.49 -1.41 -5.99
CA GLU A 190 17.09 -1.05 -7.28
C GLU A 190 16.35 0.11 -7.98
N ASP A 191 15.05 0.27 -7.70
CA ASP A 191 14.22 1.30 -8.33
C ASP A 191 13.92 2.51 -7.41
N GLY A 192 14.09 2.37 -6.09
CA GLY A 192 13.80 3.44 -5.13
C GLY A 192 12.32 3.80 -4.96
N VAL A 193 12.07 4.91 -4.27
CA VAL A 193 10.73 5.51 -4.08
C VAL A 193 10.63 6.77 -4.93
N ALA A 194 9.70 6.84 -5.89
CA ALA A 194 9.52 8.00 -6.75
C ALA A 194 8.42 8.95 -6.24
N LEU A 195 8.73 10.24 -6.13
CA LEU A 195 7.76 11.34 -5.99
C LEU A 195 7.56 11.98 -7.36
N MET A 196 6.32 12.26 -7.77
CA MET A 196 6.03 12.84 -9.08
C MET A 196 5.17 14.09 -8.94
N ASN A 197 5.55 15.17 -9.63
CA ASN A 197 4.72 16.36 -9.69
C ASN A 197 3.76 16.30 -10.89
N ASN A 198 2.54 15.84 -10.64
CA ASN A 198 1.45 15.81 -11.63
C ASN A 198 0.61 17.10 -11.64
N SER A 199 0.98 18.10 -10.85
CA SER A 199 0.31 19.40 -10.86
C SER A 199 0.77 20.22 -12.07
N ASN A 200 -0.02 21.25 -12.41
CA ASN A 200 0.40 22.28 -13.37
C ASN A 200 1.22 23.41 -12.71
N ARG A 201 1.61 23.24 -11.44
CA ARG A 201 2.41 24.18 -10.66
C ARG A 201 3.68 23.54 -10.15
N ASP A 202 4.68 24.39 -9.88
CA ASP A 202 5.89 23.95 -9.19
C ASP A 202 5.54 23.42 -7.80
N ALA A 203 6.19 22.33 -7.42
CA ALA A 203 6.11 21.78 -6.07
C ALA A 203 7.46 21.86 -5.38
N SER A 204 7.44 21.97 -4.06
CA SER A 204 8.63 21.76 -3.25
C SER A 204 8.40 20.61 -2.29
N VAL A 205 9.44 19.81 -2.12
CA VAL A 205 9.50 18.67 -1.21
C VAL A 205 10.54 18.99 -0.17
N ASN A 206 10.09 19.27 1.06
CA ASN A 206 10.99 19.31 2.20
C ASN A 206 11.26 17.87 2.65
N ILE A 207 12.53 17.47 2.68
CA ILE A 207 13.02 16.13 2.95
C ILE A 207 13.77 16.16 4.26
N MET A 208 13.28 15.44 5.26
CA MET A 208 14.01 15.20 6.51
C MET A 208 14.58 13.79 6.49
N PRO A 209 15.89 13.61 6.23
CA PRO A 209 16.50 12.29 6.25
C PRO A 209 16.63 11.80 7.70
N SER A 210 16.27 10.55 7.92
CA SER A 210 16.61 9.79 9.13
C SER A 210 16.81 8.33 8.74
N GLY A 211 17.36 7.50 9.62
CA GLY A 211 17.52 6.09 9.32
C GLY A 211 18.41 5.35 10.29
N SER A 212 18.67 4.09 9.99
CA SER A 212 19.61 3.27 10.75
C SER A 212 20.36 2.33 9.81
N TRP A 213 21.62 2.07 10.15
CA TRP A 213 22.45 1.08 9.48
C TRP A 213 22.89 -0.01 10.45
N LYS A 214 22.98 -1.25 9.96
CA LYS A 214 23.51 -2.38 10.73
C LYS A 214 24.89 -2.77 10.22
N ASN A 215 25.88 -2.79 11.12
CA ASN A 215 27.21 -3.34 10.88
C ASN A 215 27.50 -4.46 11.88
N GLY A 216 27.27 -5.71 11.46
CA GLY A 216 27.35 -6.87 12.36
C GLY A 216 26.28 -6.83 13.46
N PRO A 217 26.62 -7.08 14.75
CA PRO A 217 25.64 -6.99 15.85
C PRO A 217 25.27 -5.54 16.23
N ASN A 218 25.95 -4.54 15.67
CA ASN A 218 25.76 -3.14 16.04
C ASN A 218 24.76 -2.46 15.09
N THR A 219 23.78 -1.77 15.67
CA THR A 219 22.87 -0.86 14.95
C THR A 219 23.28 0.58 15.27
N ALA A 220 23.40 1.43 14.26
CA ALA A 220 23.65 2.86 14.46
C ALA A 220 22.61 3.67 13.68
N SER A 221 22.16 4.77 14.28
CA SER A 221 21.10 5.65 13.76
C SER A 221 21.70 6.91 13.14
N PHE A 222 21.12 7.40 12.06
CA PHE A 222 21.32 8.76 11.58
C PHE A 222 20.00 9.53 11.65
N SER A 223 20.05 10.78 12.07
CA SER A 223 18.90 11.68 12.05
C SER A 223 19.36 13.08 11.69
N SER A 224 18.45 13.91 11.19
CA SER A 224 18.68 15.34 10.99
C SER A 224 19.10 16.10 12.25
N ALA A 225 18.89 15.52 13.45
CA ALA A 225 19.32 16.06 14.73
C ALA A 225 20.73 15.61 15.16
N GLY A 226 21.33 14.64 14.46
CA GLY A 226 22.56 13.97 14.87
C GLY A 226 22.33 13.04 16.07
N ASP A 227 22.87 11.83 16.02
CA ASP A 227 22.94 10.97 17.21
C ASP A 227 24.24 11.31 17.97
N ALA A 228 24.11 11.73 19.23
CA ALA A 228 25.24 12.15 20.06
C ALA A 228 26.17 10.99 20.47
N SER A 229 25.75 9.74 20.21
CA SER A 229 26.49 8.54 20.64
C SER A 229 27.74 8.21 19.79
N TYR A 230 27.92 8.85 18.64
CA TYR A 230 29.17 8.83 17.90
C TYR A 230 29.39 10.20 17.26
N ALA A 231 30.48 10.88 17.62
CA ALA A 231 30.92 12.15 17.00
C ALA A 231 31.27 12.05 15.49
N LYS A 232 30.81 11.00 14.79
CA LYS A 232 30.91 10.76 13.35
C LYS A 232 29.56 10.54 12.67
N ALA A 233 28.43 10.59 13.39
CA ALA A 233 27.07 10.50 12.80
C ALA A 233 26.65 11.76 11.98
N GLY A 234 27.56 12.71 11.79
CA GLY A 234 27.45 13.85 10.88
C GLY A 234 28.70 14.08 10.04
N MET A 235 29.59 13.09 9.92
CA MET A 235 30.75 13.19 9.04
C MET A 235 30.60 12.14 7.94
N LYS A 236 30.66 12.59 6.68
CA LYS A 236 31.18 11.81 5.54
C LYS A 236 32.04 10.68 6.07
N HIS A 237 31.73 9.42 5.78
CA HIS A 237 32.83 8.46 5.73
C HIS A 237 33.78 9.04 4.67
N PRO A 238 34.99 9.51 5.02
CA PRO A 238 35.75 10.44 4.17
C PRO A 238 36.10 9.89 2.79
N GLN A 239 35.91 8.58 2.60
CA GLN A 239 36.18 7.84 1.38
C GLN A 239 35.10 6.81 1.01
N ASN A 240 33.88 6.86 1.56
CA ASN A 240 32.87 5.85 1.21
C ASN A 240 31.46 6.45 1.16
N THR A 241 30.94 6.64 -0.07
CA THR A 241 29.59 7.14 -0.37
C THR A 241 28.50 6.11 -0.10
N ALA A 242 28.87 4.87 0.24
CA ALA A 242 28.00 3.69 0.27
C ALA A 242 26.89 3.62 1.35
N PHE A 243 26.46 4.77 1.91
CA PHE A 243 25.49 4.82 3.02
C PHE A 243 24.60 6.08 3.02
N SER A 244 24.49 6.78 1.89
CA SER A 244 23.72 8.03 1.77
C SER A 244 22.32 7.82 1.20
N LEU A 245 21.36 8.66 1.58
CA LEU A 245 20.09 8.77 0.86
C LEU A 245 20.33 9.61 -0.41
N LEU A 246 20.04 9.05 -1.58
CA LEU A 246 20.10 9.71 -2.87
C LEU A 246 18.73 10.22 -3.26
N ALA A 247 18.66 11.43 -3.79
CA ALA A 247 17.53 11.93 -4.55
C ALA A 247 17.97 12.15 -6.01
N ILE A 248 17.28 11.50 -6.94
CA ILE A 248 17.66 11.38 -8.34
C ILE A 248 16.52 11.98 -9.17
N ASN A 249 16.80 13.02 -9.96
CA ASN A 249 15.86 13.52 -10.95
C ASN A 249 16.19 12.87 -12.30
N PRO A 250 15.34 11.96 -12.83
CA PRO A 250 15.65 11.19 -14.03
C PRO A 250 15.57 12.02 -15.31
N ILE A 251 14.91 13.18 -15.29
CA ILE A 251 14.82 14.06 -16.47
C ILE A 251 16.08 14.93 -16.58
N THR A 252 16.57 15.45 -15.45
CA THR A 252 17.76 16.33 -15.42
C THR A 252 19.07 15.57 -15.21
N ASN A 253 19.01 14.27 -14.86
CA ASN A 253 20.14 13.44 -14.44
C ASN A 253 20.91 13.97 -13.22
N ILE A 254 20.26 14.83 -12.41
CA ILE A 254 20.86 15.30 -11.16
C ILE A 254 20.70 14.21 -10.10
N VAL A 255 21.82 13.82 -9.50
CA VAL A 255 21.87 12.95 -8.31
C VAL A 255 22.38 13.80 -7.14
N GLN A 256 21.55 13.94 -6.12
CA GLN A 256 21.86 14.70 -4.90
C GLN A 256 21.89 13.76 -3.70
N GLU A 257 22.97 13.79 -2.94
CA GLU A 257 23.03 13.10 -1.65
C GLU A 257 22.40 13.96 -0.55
N ILE A 258 21.51 13.38 0.25
CA ILE A 258 20.73 14.08 1.28
C ILE A 258 21.21 13.64 2.67
N TYR A 259 21.86 14.57 3.36
CA TYR A 259 22.42 14.36 4.70
C TYR A 259 21.79 15.26 5.77
N THR A 260 21.16 16.34 5.34
CA THR A 260 20.51 17.35 6.17
C THR A 260 19.10 17.59 5.65
N PRO A 261 18.23 18.23 6.44
CA PRO A 261 16.96 18.73 5.93
C PRO A 261 17.19 19.51 4.62
N THR A 262 16.55 19.07 3.55
CA THR A 262 16.78 19.57 2.18
C THR A 262 15.45 19.86 1.53
N VAL A 263 15.31 21.00 0.87
CA VAL A 263 14.13 21.30 0.06
C VAL A 263 14.50 21.15 -1.41
N ILE A 264 13.78 20.30 -2.13
CA ILE A 264 13.97 20.08 -3.57
C ILE A 264 12.72 20.53 -4.31
N ALA A 265 12.89 21.41 -5.30
CA ALA A 265 11.82 21.78 -6.21
C ALA A 265 11.62 20.70 -7.27
N ILE A 266 10.37 20.38 -7.58
CA ILE A 266 9.97 19.43 -8.63
C ILE A 266 9.04 20.19 -9.56
N LYS A 267 9.44 20.40 -10.82
CA LYS A 267 8.60 21.12 -11.80
C LYS A 267 7.44 20.25 -12.29
N PRO A 268 6.39 20.83 -12.88
CA PRO A 268 5.33 20.07 -13.55
C PRO A 268 5.89 19.00 -14.50
N GLY A 269 5.48 17.75 -14.30
CA GLY A 269 5.91 16.60 -15.09
C GLY A 269 7.27 15.99 -14.70
N GLU A 270 7.99 16.57 -13.74
CA GLU A 270 9.22 15.98 -13.18
C GLU A 270 8.93 14.96 -12.08
N SER A 271 9.91 14.10 -11.84
CA SER A 271 9.92 13.16 -10.71
C SER A 271 11.24 13.22 -9.95
N LEU A 272 11.21 12.74 -8.71
CA LEU A 272 12.36 12.63 -7.82
C LEU A 272 12.36 11.23 -7.20
N ILE A 273 13.40 10.45 -7.49
CA ILE A 273 13.56 9.07 -7.06
C ILE A 273 14.51 9.02 -5.87
N PHE A 274 14.05 8.44 -4.76
CA PHE A 274 14.80 8.27 -3.53
C PHE A 274 15.36 6.86 -3.40
N ARG A 275 16.67 6.74 -3.22
CA ARG A 275 17.36 5.43 -3.11
C ARG A 275 18.39 5.47 -2.00
N MET A 276 18.55 4.37 -1.29
CA MET A 276 19.73 4.19 -0.45
C MET A 276 20.93 3.85 -1.33
N ASN A 277 22.05 4.54 -1.11
CA ASN A 277 23.32 4.32 -1.81
C ASN A 277 24.05 3.09 -1.27
N ASP A 278 23.39 1.95 -1.16
CA ASP A 278 24.03 0.74 -0.65
C ASP A 278 24.85 0.09 -1.77
N ALA A 279 26.14 -0.19 -1.54
CA ALA A 279 26.93 -0.95 -2.50
C ALA A 279 26.37 -2.39 -2.62
N PRO A 280 26.30 -2.99 -3.82
CA PRO A 280 25.81 -4.36 -3.98
C PRO A 280 26.60 -5.32 -3.06
N GLY A 281 25.91 -5.95 -2.09
CA GLY A 281 26.50 -6.88 -1.13
C GLY A 281 27.09 -6.26 0.15
N ALA A 282 26.99 -4.94 0.34
CA ALA A 282 27.39 -4.29 1.58
C ALA A 282 26.19 -4.09 2.53
N TYR A 283 26.23 -4.72 3.71
CA TYR A 283 25.44 -4.38 4.91
C TYR A 283 23.95 -4.07 4.67
N GLY A 284 23.19 -5.10 4.29
CA GLY A 284 21.84 -4.96 3.73
C GLY A 284 20.68 -4.65 4.69
N ASN A 285 20.78 -3.67 5.59
CA ASN A 285 19.64 -3.25 6.43
C ASN A 285 19.56 -1.72 6.64
N ASN A 286 20.04 -0.93 5.68
CA ASN A 286 20.00 0.52 5.81
C ASN A 286 18.61 1.03 5.42
N VAL A 287 17.83 1.44 6.42
CA VAL A 287 16.52 2.03 6.18
C VAL A 287 16.69 3.53 6.26
N GLY A 288 16.47 4.20 5.13
CA GLY A 288 16.29 5.65 5.12
C GLY A 288 14.84 5.97 5.46
N SER A 289 14.59 7.16 5.94
CA SER A 289 13.25 7.70 6.02
C SER A 289 13.27 9.16 5.61
N ILE A 290 12.32 9.52 4.76
CA ILE A 290 12.09 10.87 4.31
C ILE A 290 10.73 11.31 4.83
N THR A 291 10.69 12.36 5.63
CA THR A 291 9.44 13.12 5.74
C THR A 291 9.38 14.05 4.55
N VAL A 292 8.37 13.89 3.71
CA VAL A 292 8.05 14.80 2.61
C VAL A 292 7.00 15.78 3.12
N ASN A 293 7.26 17.07 3.00
CA ASN A 293 6.19 18.07 3.01
C ASN A 293 6.06 18.62 1.60
N TRP A 294 4.96 18.26 0.94
CA TRP A 294 4.63 18.77 -0.39
C TRP A 294 3.94 20.12 -0.25
N SER A 295 4.49 21.15 -0.89
CA SER A 295 3.81 22.42 -1.06
C SER A 295 3.84 22.83 -2.52
N GLU A 296 2.70 23.23 -3.06
CA GLU A 296 2.67 23.92 -4.35
C GLU A 296 3.17 25.35 -4.12
N VAL A 297 4.17 25.76 -4.90
CA VAL A 297 4.74 27.11 -4.78
C VAL A 297 3.90 28.07 -5.62
N GLY A 298 3.19 28.97 -4.95
CA GLY A 298 2.81 30.28 -5.49
C GLY A 298 1.31 30.63 -5.48
N ARG A 299 1.02 31.86 -5.06
CA ARG A 299 1.51 33.03 -5.81
C ARG A 299 2.63 33.73 -5.07
#